data_AF-A0A4Y7RA83-F1
#
_entry.id   AF-A0A4Y7RA83-F1
#
_cell.length_a   1.000
_cell.length_b   1.000
_cell.length_c   1.000
_cell.angle_alpha   90.00
_cell.angle_beta   90.00
_cell.angle_gamma   90.00
#
_symmetry.space_group_name_H-M   'P 1'
#
loop_
_entity.id
_entity.type
_entity.pdbx_description
1 polymer ?
#
loop_
_entity_poly.entity_id
_entity_poly.type
_entity_poly.pdbx_seq_one_letter_code
_entity_poly.pdbx_strand_id
1 'polypeptide(L)' 'MMKTLKTKMQMAAVKAHSVLTNRSGDQMTGWLIVVLVVVVVGAVFMTLYQDSITTIWNSIVSKITGLLK' A
#
# COMPACT_ATOMS: atom_id res chain seq x y z
N MET A 1 49.07 4.17 18.26
CA MET A 1 48.51 4.65 16.95
C MET A 1 47.84 3.54 16.14
N MET A 2 48.51 2.42 15.86
CA MET A 2 47.94 1.29 15.06
C MET A 2 46.66 0.68 15.65
N LYS A 3 46.56 0.55 16.99
CA LYS A 3 45.36 0.01 17.66
C LYS A 3 44.11 0.86 17.40
N THR A 4 44.23 2.19 17.44
CA THR A 4 43.11 3.11 17.20
C THR A 4 42.60 3.04 15.77
N LEU A 5 43.50 2.91 14.79
CA LEU A 5 43.15 2.69 13.38
C LEU A 5 42.41 1.37 13.19
N LYS A 6 42.90 0.29 13.81
CA LYS A 6 42.26 -1.03 13.75
C LYS A 6 40.84 -1.00 14.35
N THR A 7 40.66 -0.33 15.48
CA THR A 7 39.34 -0.15 16.11
C THR A 7 38.38 0.67 15.24
N LYS A 8 38.87 1.74 14.59
CA LYS A 8 38.05 2.54 13.67
C LYS A 8 37.63 1.76 12.43
N MET A 9 38.51 0.93 11.86
CA MET A 9 38.18 0.04 10.74
C MET A 9 37.15 -1.02 11.13
N GLN A 10 37.27 -1.63 12.31
CA GLN A 10 36.28 -2.58 12.82
C GLN A 10 34.91 -1.92 13.03
N MET A 11 34.87 -0.71 13.60
CA MET A 11 33.64 0.06 13.76
C MET A 11 33.00 0.43 12.41
N ALA A 12 33.81 0.78 11.41
CA ALA A 12 33.32 1.05 10.06
C ALA A 12 32.73 -0.21 9.40
N ALA A 13 33.38 -1.36 9.56
CA ALA A 13 32.89 -2.64 9.06
C ALA A 13 31.55 -3.05 9.70
N VAL A 14 31.39 -2.85 11.02
CA VAL A 14 30.14 -3.15 11.73
C VAL A 14 28.98 -2.24 11.26
N LYS A 15 29.26 -0.94 11.05
CA LYS A 15 28.24 -0.01 10.50
C LYS A 15 27.88 -0.33 9.06
N ALA A 16 28.85 -0.68 8.23
CA ALA A 16 28.60 -1.10 6.86
C ALA A 16 27.74 -2.37 6.83
N HIS A 17 28.05 -3.35 7.69
CA HIS A 17 27.24 -4.56 7.84
C HIS A 17 25.81 -4.21 8.28
N SER A 18 25.61 -3.33 9.26
CA SER A 18 24.26 -2.97 9.74
C SER A 18 23.42 -2.30 8.66
N VAL A 19 24.03 -1.44 7.82
CA VAL A 19 23.37 -0.78 6.69
C VAL A 19 23.03 -1.77 5.59
N LEU A 20 23.93 -2.72 5.29
CA LEU A 20 23.70 -3.76 4.28
C LEU A 20 22.64 -4.79 4.72
N THR A 21 22.56 -5.10 6.01
CA THR A 21 21.48 -5.93 6.56
C THR A 21 20.18 -5.17 6.78
N ASN A 22 20.15 -3.85 6.50
CA ASN A 22 18.98 -3.05 6.74
C ASN A 22 17.89 -3.37 5.70
N ARG A 23 16.85 -4.08 6.16
CA ARG A 23 15.69 -4.47 5.35
C ARG A 23 14.71 -3.33 5.08
N SER A 24 15.11 -2.09 5.37
CA SER A 24 14.30 -0.88 5.15
C SER A 24 13.89 -0.71 3.68
N GLY A 25 14.75 -1.11 2.73
CA GLY A 25 14.40 -1.13 1.30
C GLY A 25 13.25 -2.09 0.99
N ASP A 26 13.28 -3.29 1.57
CA ASP A 26 12.24 -4.32 1.44
C ASP A 26 10.92 -3.87 2.06
N GLN A 27 10.99 -3.12 3.16
CA GLN A 27 9.84 -2.51 3.81
C GLN A 27 9.20 -1.42 2.93
N MET A 28 9.99 -0.54 2.31
CA MET A 28 9.48 0.49 1.39
C MET A 28 8.86 -0.13 0.12
N THR A 29 9.54 -1.10 -0.49
CA THR A 29 9.02 -1.81 -1.67
C THR A 29 7.73 -2.59 -1.34
N GLY A 30 7.67 -3.23 -0.17
CA GLY A 30 6.45 -3.90 0.30
C GLY A 30 5.27 -2.94 0.42
N TRP A 31 5.47 -1.76 1.03
CA TRP A 31 4.42 -0.74 1.12
C TRP A 31 3.96 -0.23 -0.25
N LEU A 32 4.89 -0.02 -1.19
CA LEU A 32 4.53 0.41 -2.54
C LEU A 32 3.66 -0.63 -3.26
N ILE A 33 3.98 -1.92 -3.13
CA ILE A 33 3.18 -3.01 -3.72
C ILE A 33 1.79 -3.05 -3.09
N VAL A 34 1.68 -2.92 -1.78
CA VAL A 34 0.39 -2.89 -1.07
C VAL A 34 -0.47 -1.73 -1.58
N VAL A 35 0.08 -0.52 -1.66
CA VAL A 35 -0.65 0.66 -2.16
C VAL A 35 -1.10 0.46 -3.60
N LEU A 36 -0.22 -0.08 -4.46
CA LEU A 36 -0.54 -0.37 -5.85
C LEU A 36 -1.76 -1.31 -5.96
N VAL A 37 -1.74 -2.43 -5.22
CA VAL A 37 -2.83 -3.41 -5.25
C VAL A 37 -4.13 -2.80 -4.73
N VAL A 38 -4.08 -2.05 -3.63
CA VAL A 38 -5.28 -1.40 -3.06
C VAL A 38 -5.92 -0.45 -4.07
N VAL A 39 -5.13 0.36 -4.78
CA VAL A 39 -5.63 1.28 -5.80
C VAL A 39 -6.26 0.52 -6.98
N VAL A 40 -5.61 -0.54 -7.46
CA VAL A 40 -6.13 -1.36 -8.56
C VAL A 40 -7.45 -2.03 -8.16
N VAL A 41 -7.53 -2.62 -6.96
CA VAL A 41 -8.76 -3.27 -6.47
C VAL A 41 -9.90 -2.25 -6.32
N GLY A 42 -9.61 -1.06 -5.79
CA GLY A 42 -10.61 0.01 -5.65
C GLY A 42 -11.16 0.48 -7.00
N ALA A 43 -10.30 0.70 -7.98
CA ALA A 43 -10.72 1.09 -9.33
C ALA A 43 -11.58 0.00 -10.00
N VAL A 44 -11.15 -1.26 -9.91
CA VAL A 44 -11.90 -2.40 -10.46
C VAL A 44 -13.26 -2.53 -9.78
N PHE A 45 -13.34 -2.36 -8.46
CA PHE A 45 -14.62 -2.36 -7.73
C PHE A 45 -15.57 -1.28 -8.23
N MET A 46 -15.08 -0.04 -8.35
CA MET A 46 -15.90 1.08 -8.83
C MET A 46 -16.41 0.81 -10.25
N THR A 47 -15.58 0.26 -11.14
CA THR A 47 -15.99 -0.06 -12.51
C THR A 47 -16.98 -1.21 -12.59
N LEU A 48 -16.77 -2.30 -11.85
CA LEU A 48 -17.62 -3.49 -11.96
C LEU A 48 -18.99 -3.31 -11.29
N TYR A 49 -19.08 -2.52 -10.22
CA TYR A 49 -20.30 -2.40 -9.43
C TYR A 49 -21.11 -1.12 -9.70
N GLN A 50 -20.59 -0.17 -10.48
CA GLN A 50 -21.29 1.10 -10.78
C GLN A 50 -22.69 0.87 -11.37
N ASP A 51 -22.80 0.00 -12.36
CA ASP A 51 -24.08 -0.28 -13.03
C ASP A 51 -25.05 -0.96 -12.08
N SER A 52 -24.57 -1.95 -11.33
CA SER A 52 -25.37 -2.68 -10.33
C SER A 52 -25.93 -1.74 -9.25
N ILE A 53 -25.09 -0.83 -8.73
CA ILE A 53 -25.50 0.16 -7.73
C ILE A 53 -26.55 1.11 -8.31
N THR A 54 -26.34 1.60 -9.53
CA THR A 54 -27.25 2.53 -10.21
C THR A 54 -28.60 1.87 -10.48
N THR A 55 -28.62 0.61 -10.93
CA THR A 55 -29.85 -0.16 -11.13
C THR A 55 -30.63 -0.33 -9.83
N ILE A 56 -29.95 -0.71 -8.73
CA ILE A 56 -30.58 -0.87 -7.42
C ILE A 56 -31.15 0.47 -6.93
N TRP A 57 -30.38 1.56 -7.06
CA TRP A 57 -30.83 2.89 -6.68
C TRP A 57 -32.09 3.32 -7.45
N ASN A 58 -32.09 3.17 -8.77
CA ASN A 58 -33.26 3.49 -9.60
C ASN A 58 -34.47 2.63 -9.23
N SER A 59 -34.25 1.35 -8.91
CA SER A 59 -35.30 0.45 -8.45
C SER A 59 -35.89 0.88 -7.10
N ILE A 60 -35.07 1.37 -6.18
CA ILE A 60 -35.52 1.91 -4.88
C ILE A 60 -36.31 3.20 -5.09
N VAL A 61 -35.77 4.14 -5.86
CA VAL A 61 -36.44 5.41 -6.16
C VAL A 61 -37.80 5.13 -6.77
N SER A 62 -37.87 4.30 -7.82
CA SER A 62 -39.13 3.94 -8.47
C SER A 62 -40.16 3.34 -7.51
N LYS A 63 -39.74 2.47 -6.59
CA LYS A 63 -40.63 1.93 -5.55
C LYS A 63 -41.17 2.99 -4.61
N ILE A 64 -40.33 3.94 -4.17
CA ILE A 64 -40.77 5.05 -3.31
C ILE A 64 -41.74 5.97 -4.05
N THR A 65 -41.42 6.38 -5.28
CA THR A 65 -42.31 7.27 -6.06
C THR A 65 -43.62 6.60 -6.44
N GLY A 66 -43.60 5.29 -6.66
CA GLY A 66 -44.81 4.51 -6.93
C GLY A 66 -45.74 4.36 -5.72
N LEU A 67 -45.22 4.44 -4.50
CA LEU A 67 -46.00 4.38 -3.25
C LEU A 67 -46.56 5.74 -2.82
N LEU A 68 -46.03 6.83 -3.37
CA LEU A 68 -46.47 8.21 -3.08
C LEU A 68 -47.55 8.73 -4.04
N LYS A 69 -47.94 7.95 -5.05
CA LYS A 69 -49.10 8.20 -5.92
C LYS A 69 -50.29 7.36 -5.46
#